data_AF-A0A2S6X822-F1
#
_entry.id   AF-A0A2S6X822-F1
#
_cell.length_a   1.000
_cell.length_b   1.000
_cell.length_c   1.000
_cell.angle_alpha   90.00
_cell.angle_beta   90.00
_cell.angle_gamma   90.00
#
_symmetry.space_group_name_H-M   'P 1'
#
loop_
_entity.id
_entity.type
_entity.pdbx_description
1 polymer ?
#
loop_
_entity_poly.entity_id
_entity_poly.type
_entity_poly.pdbx_seq_one_letter_code
_entity_poly.pdbx_strand_id
1 'polypeptide(L)'
;MARHTGDDTETFRAVLEYEQPKPNPEYHYRHRRDVPQFLDEWEPRTSYMGPYSTRGAARAQMSRHRRETLWDGARLIREYVQRSPLTWEDVT
;
A
#
# COMPACT_ATOMS: atom_id res chain seq x y z
N MET A 1 10.49 -43.25 9.68
CA MET A 1 9.80 -42.12 10.36
C MET A 1 10.12 -40.85 9.58
N ALA A 2 9.23 -40.41 8.70
CA ALA A 2 9.38 -39.15 7.99
C ALA A 2 8.81 -38.04 8.89
N ARG A 3 9.65 -37.09 9.33
CA ARG A 3 9.18 -35.87 9.97
C ARG A 3 8.50 -35.03 8.89
N HIS A 4 7.20 -34.86 9.02
CA HIS A 4 6.45 -33.84 8.30
C HIS A 4 6.79 -32.48 8.94
N THR A 5 7.72 -31.75 8.34
CA THR A 5 8.01 -30.35 8.67
C THR A 5 7.60 -29.51 7.48
N GLY A 6 6.44 -28.84 7.56
CA GLY A 6 6.03 -27.96 6.47
C GLY A 6 4.67 -27.26 6.59
N ASP A 7 3.98 -27.29 7.72
CA ASP A 7 2.64 -26.65 7.84
C ASP A 7 2.63 -25.23 8.44
N ASP A 8 3.79 -24.61 8.73
CA ASP A 8 3.82 -23.33 9.48
C ASP A 8 4.55 -22.17 8.76
N THR A 9 4.45 -22.05 7.43
CA THR A 9 4.92 -20.82 6.76
C THR A 9 3.86 -19.73 6.84
N GLU A 10 3.62 -19.19 8.04
CA GLU A 10 2.82 -17.99 8.22
C GLU A 10 3.39 -16.87 7.32
N THR A 11 2.69 -16.57 6.23
CA THR A 11 3.10 -15.54 5.28
C THR A 11 2.22 -14.33 5.45
N PHE A 12 2.85 -13.16 5.57
CA PHE A 12 2.16 -11.89 5.77
C PHE A 12 2.31 -11.00 4.54
N ARG A 13 1.30 -10.20 4.25
CA ARG A 13 1.34 -9.13 3.25
C ARG A 13 0.97 -7.81 3.90
N ALA A 14 1.58 -6.73 3.46
CA ALA A 14 1.27 -5.38 3.88
C ALA A 14 0.59 -4.62 2.73
N VAL A 15 -0.40 -3.79 3.06
CA VAL A 15 -1.08 -2.91 2.11
C VAL A 15 -1.15 -1.51 2.67
N LEU A 16 -0.75 -0.56 1.83
CA LEU A 16 -0.88 0.87 2.10
C LEU A 16 -1.87 1.45 1.11
N GLU A 17 -2.81 2.25 1.61
CA GLU A 17 -3.73 3.03 0.81
C GLU A 17 -3.41 4.51 1.02
N TYR A 18 -3.06 5.22 -0.05
CA TYR A 18 -2.68 6.63 -0.01
C TYR A 18 -3.36 7.43 -1.13
N GLU A 19 -3.66 8.70 -0.89
CA GLU A 19 -4.06 9.66 -1.93
C GLU A 19 -2.79 10.24 -2.55
N GLN A 20 -2.66 10.16 -3.88
CA GLN A 20 -1.52 10.77 -4.58
C GLN A 20 -1.82 12.20 -5.03
N PRO A 21 -0.79 13.09 -5.00
CA PRO A 21 -0.95 14.45 -5.47
C PRO A 21 -1.38 14.49 -6.92
N LYS A 22 -2.22 15.48 -7.22
CA LYS A 22 -2.68 15.75 -8.56
C LYS A 22 -1.47 15.79 -9.50
N PRO A 23 -1.47 15.02 -10.60
CA PRO A 23 -0.39 15.09 -11.58
C PRO A 23 -0.26 16.52 -12.12
N ASN A 24 0.96 16.86 -12.55
CA ASN A 24 1.31 18.18 -13.10
C ASN A 24 0.19 18.71 -14.01
N PRO A 25 -0.27 19.97 -13.87
CA PRO A 25 -1.24 20.60 -14.77
C PRO A 25 -1.01 20.31 -16.26
N GLU A 26 0.25 20.22 -16.72
CA GLU A 26 0.55 19.82 -18.10
C GLU A 26 0.02 18.45 -18.49
N TYR A 27 0.04 17.47 -17.58
CA TYR A 27 -0.51 16.13 -17.81
C TYR A 27 -2.01 16.20 -18.10
N HIS A 28 -2.73 17.01 -17.32
CA HIS A 28 -4.15 17.26 -17.52
C HIS A 28 -4.43 17.85 -18.90
N TYR A 29 -3.68 18.89 -19.31
CA TYR A 29 -3.84 19.50 -20.63
C TYR A 29 -3.46 18.56 -21.80
N ARG A 30 -2.55 17.61 -21.58
CA ARG A 30 -2.14 16.63 -22.60
C ARG A 30 -3.08 15.44 -22.72
N HIS A 31 -3.68 14.98 -21.63
CA HIS A 31 -4.39 13.69 -21.58
C HIS A 31 -5.86 13.75 -21.15
N ARG A 32 -6.29 14.83 -20.49
CA ARG A 32 -7.64 15.02 -19.92
C ARG A 32 -8.20 16.42 -20.21
N ARG A 33 -7.95 16.94 -21.41
CA ARG A 33 -8.27 18.35 -21.78
C ARG A 33 -9.76 18.71 -21.69
N ASP A 34 -10.63 17.73 -21.83
CA ASP A 34 -12.08 17.90 -21.81
C ASP A 34 -12.68 17.81 -20.40
N VAL A 35 -11.87 17.45 -19.40
CA VAL A 35 -12.29 17.37 -18.00
C VAL A 35 -11.96 18.70 -17.33
N PRO A 36 -12.91 19.41 -16.71
CA PRO A 36 -12.59 20.60 -15.92
C PRO A 36 -11.55 20.30 -14.84
N GLN A 37 -10.52 21.13 -14.72
CA GLN A 37 -9.38 20.86 -13.84
C GLN A 37 -9.80 20.69 -12.36
N PHE A 38 -10.90 21.30 -11.91
CA PHE A 38 -11.40 21.13 -10.54
C PHE A 38 -12.04 19.74 -10.28
N LEU A 39 -12.44 19.00 -11.32
CA LEU A 39 -12.96 17.63 -11.24
C LEU A 39 -11.87 16.56 -11.32
N ASP A 40 -10.63 16.96 -11.57
CA ASP A 40 -9.48 16.05 -11.59
C ASP A 40 -9.04 15.87 -10.12
N GLU A 41 -9.79 14.99 -9.44
CA GLU A 41 -9.71 14.68 -8.01
C GLU A 41 -8.46 13.88 -7.65
N TRP A 42 -8.18 13.79 -6.36
CA TRP A 42 -7.15 12.89 -5.83
C TRP A 42 -7.64 11.45 -6.01
N GLU A 43 -6.93 10.65 -6.81
CA GLU A 43 -7.25 9.24 -6.95
C GLU A 43 -6.59 8.45 -5.80
N PRO A 44 -7.37 7.71 -4.98
CA PRO A 44 -6.79 6.81 -4.00
C PRO A 44 -6.01 5.71 -4.73
N ARG A 45 -4.79 5.47 -4.28
CA ARG A 45 -3.91 4.42 -4.79
C ARG A 45 -3.55 3.45 -3.67
N THR A 46 -3.62 2.18 -4.00
CA THR A 46 -3.32 1.09 -3.09
C THR A 46 -2.02 0.41 -3.53
N SER A 47 -1.03 0.36 -2.63
CA SER A 47 0.23 -0.33 -2.82
C SER A 47 0.26 -1.62 -1.99
N TYR A 48 0.79 -2.68 -2.58
CA TYR A 48 0.90 -4.01 -1.98
C TYR A 48 2.38 -4.38 -1.80
N MET A 49 2.74 -4.92 -0.64
CA MET A 49 4.11 -5.33 -0.34
C MET A 49 4.14 -6.72 0.35
N GLY A 50 5.15 -7.52 0.02
CA GLY A 50 5.34 -8.86 0.57
C GLY A 50 5.52 -9.93 -0.53
N PRO A 51 5.48 -11.22 -0.18
CA PRO A 51 5.15 -11.77 1.14
C PRO A 51 6.30 -11.68 2.16
N TYR A 52 5.97 -11.69 3.45
CA TYR A 52 6.88 -11.63 4.58
C TYR A 52 6.75 -12.86 5.46
N SER A 53 7.85 -13.31 6.06
CA SER A 53 7.86 -14.46 6.98
C SER A 53 7.26 -14.20 8.35
N THR A 54 7.06 -12.92 8.73
CA THR A 54 6.50 -12.54 10.05
C THR A 54 5.69 -11.24 9.95
N ARG A 55 4.73 -11.06 10.88
CA ARG A 55 3.97 -9.81 11.05
C ARG A 55 4.86 -8.61 11.37
N GLY A 56 5.91 -8.82 12.16
CA GLY A 56 6.88 -7.78 12.53
C GLY A 56 7.65 -7.24 11.32
N ALA A 57 8.07 -8.13 10.41
CA ALA A 57 8.74 -7.74 9.17
C ALA A 57 7.79 -6.94 8.25
N ALA A 58 6.52 -7.33 8.15
CA ALA A 58 5.51 -6.58 7.41
C ALA A 58 5.32 -5.17 7.96
N ARG A 59 5.17 -5.02 9.29
CA ARG A 59 5.05 -3.72 9.96
C ARG A 59 6.29 -2.84 9.80
N ALA A 60 7.49 -3.44 9.92
CA ALA A 60 8.74 -2.71 9.73
C ALA A 60 8.87 -2.15 8.31
N GLN A 61 8.46 -2.93 7.30
CA GLN A 61 8.43 -2.47 5.91
C GLN A 61 7.39 -1.38 5.68
N MET A 62 6.19 -1.52 6.25
CA MET A 62 5.18 -0.45 6.21
C MET A 62 5.69 0.85 6.81
N SER A 63 6.31 0.79 8.00
CA SER A 63 6.85 1.97 8.67
C SER A 63 7.91 2.69 7.83
N ARG A 64 8.78 1.92 7.15
CA ARG A 64 9.77 2.47 6.21
C ARG A 64 9.08 3.12 5.01
N HIS A 65 8.17 2.41 4.36
CA HIS A 65 7.54 2.91 3.14
C HIS A 65 6.58 4.08 3.40
N ARG A 66 5.91 4.11 4.56
CA ARG A 66 5.18 5.28 5.05
C ARG A 66 6.08 6.50 5.13
N ARG A 67 7.29 6.33 5.70
CA ARG A 67 8.25 7.42 5.82
C ARG A 67 8.63 7.95 4.44
N GLU A 68 8.87 7.08 3.46
CA GLU A 68 9.18 7.45 2.07
C GLU A 68 8.01 8.18 1.38
N THR A 69 6.80 7.62 1.49
CA THR A 69 5.58 8.15 0.87
C THR A 69 5.24 9.56 1.35
N LEU A 70 5.51 9.87 2.63
CA LEU A 70 5.35 11.22 3.19
C LEU A 70 6.22 12.27 2.49
N TRP A 71 7.35 11.89 1.89
CA TRP A 71 8.21 12.79 1.13
C TRP A 71 7.78 12.93 -0.33
N ASP A 72 7.07 11.94 -0.89
CA ASP A 72 6.55 11.95 -2.26
C ASP A 72 5.29 12.80 -2.44
N GLY A 73 4.85 13.51 -1.38
CA GLY A 73 3.66 14.36 -1.41
C GLY A 73 2.34 13.57 -1.43
N ALA A 74 2.39 12.25 -1.25
CA ALA A 74 1.22 11.41 -1.11
C ALA A 74 0.73 11.40 0.34
N ARG A 75 -0.59 11.50 0.51
CA ARG A 75 -1.25 11.48 1.80
C ARG A 75 -1.67 10.04 2.13
N LEU A 76 -1.06 9.46 3.15
CA LEU A 76 -1.44 8.13 3.60
C LEU A 76 -2.84 8.14 4.24
N ILE A 77 -3.73 7.26 3.78
CA ILE A 77 -5.10 7.11 4.27
C ILE A 77 -5.17 5.94 5.25
N ARG A 78 -4.66 4.76 4.87
CA ARG A 78 -4.82 3.51 5.63
C ARG A 78 -3.66 2.55 5.50
N GLU A 79 -3.49 1.71 6.52
CA GLU A 79 -2.43 0.71 6.65
C GLU A 79 -3.00 -0.63 7.13
N TYR A 80 -2.83 -1.68 6.33
CA TYR A 80 -3.30 -3.03 6.63
C TYR A 80 -2.18 -4.08 6.58
N VAL A 81 -2.22 -5.04 7.49
CA VAL A 81 -1.42 -6.29 7.39
C VAL A 81 -2.36 -7.48 7.28
N GLN A 82 -2.20 -8.32 6.27
CA GLN A 82 -2.91 -9.59 6.19
C GLN A 82 -1.97 -10.75 6.49
N ARG A 83 -2.46 -11.68 7.31
CA ARG A 83 -1.95 -13.05 7.39
C ARG A 83 -2.60 -13.88 6.28
N SER A 84 -1.80 -14.49 5.41
CA SER A 84 -2.32 -15.36 4.35
C SER A 84 -2.95 -16.63 4.93
N PRO A 85 -4.13 -17.08 4.46
CA PRO A 85 -5.16 -16.34 3.69
C PRO A 85 -6.27 -15.76 4.58
N LEU A 86 -6.08 -15.68 5.90
CA LEU A 86 -7.18 -15.75 6.86
C LEU A 86 -7.83 -14.39 7.20
N THR A 87 -7.10 -13.26 7.25
CA THR A 87 -7.72 -11.97 7.63
C THR A 87 -6.77 -10.76 7.50
N TRP A 88 -7.34 -9.57 7.22
CA TRP A 88 -6.64 -8.28 7.34
C TRP A 88 -6.79 -7.72 8.75
N GLU A 89 -5.72 -7.10 9.25
CA GLU A 89 -5.70 -6.35 10.51
C GLU A 89 -5.26 -4.91 10.24
N ASP A 90 -6.04 -3.95 10.76
CA ASP A 90 -5.68 -2.53 10.76
C ASP A 90 -4.46 -2.27 11.66
N VAL A 91 -3.62 -1.33 11.24
CA VAL A 91 -2.45 -0.87 11.99
C VAL A 91 -2.70 0.60 12.36
N THR A 92 -3.39 0.81 13.50
CA THR A 92 -3.62 2.15 14.10
C THR A 92 -2.32 2.79 14.59
#